data_AF-A0A1M3LRR6-F1
#
_entry.id   AF-A0A1M3LRR6-F1
#
_cell.length_a   1.000
_cell.length_b   1.000
_cell.length_c   1.000
_cell.angle_alpha   90.00
_cell.angle_beta   90.00
_cell.angle_gamma   90.00
#
_symmetry.space_group_name_H-M   'P 1'
#
loop_
_entity.id
_entity.type
_entity.pdbx_description
1 polymer ?
#
loop_
_entity_poly.entity_id
_entity_poly.type
_entity_poly.pdbx_seq_one_letter_code
_entity_poly.pdbx_strand_id
1 'polypeptide(L)'
;MGGVVAVDTAMLREARSELTPDGRGTDPKVTAGRFGGGRAVSTVDRFESYWGPGRSTVSVGLDALARLLGSAADVFEGRDAADADAFAVDVRAF
;
A
#
# COMPACT_ATOMS: atom_id res chain seq x y z
N MET A 1 -25.60 4.54 -22.33
CA MET A 1 -24.28 4.03 -22.76
C MET A 1 -23.32 4.22 -21.59
N GLY A 2 -23.24 3.25 -20.68
CA GLY A 2 -22.21 3.23 -19.65
C GLY A 2 -20.98 2.56 -20.24
N GLY A 3 -19.93 3.33 -20.51
CA GLY A 3 -18.68 2.78 -21.03
C GLY A 3 -18.12 1.77 -20.04
N VAL A 4 -17.76 0.58 -20.52
CA VAL A 4 -17.00 -0.40 -19.76
C VAL A 4 -15.65 0.26 -19.47
N VAL A 5 -15.44 0.67 -18.23
CA VAL A 5 -14.12 1.15 -17.79
C VAL A 5 -13.24 -0.09 -17.68
N ALA A 6 -12.36 -0.29 -18.67
CA ALA A 6 -11.30 -1.28 -18.57
C ALA A 6 -10.33 -0.81 -17.48
N VAL A 7 -10.31 -1.51 -16.35
CA VAL A 7 -9.38 -1.20 -15.26
C VAL A 7 -8.10 -1.97 -15.48
N ASP A 8 -6.98 -1.25 -15.54
CA ASP A 8 -5.65 -1.87 -15.63
C ASP A 8 -5.26 -2.46 -14.27
N THR A 9 -5.53 -3.76 -14.10
CA THR A 9 -5.21 -4.49 -12.87
C THR A 9 -3.70 -4.72 -12.70
N ALA A 10 -2.91 -4.63 -13.79
CA ALA A 10 -1.46 -4.67 -13.70
C ALA A 10 -0.92 -3.40 -13.04
N MET A 11 -1.44 -2.22 -13.39
CA MET A 11 -1.10 -0.96 -12.70
C MET A 11 -1.49 -0.99 -11.21
N LEU A 12 -2.62 -1.60 -10.85
CA LEU A 12 -3.01 -1.76 -9.43
C LEU A 12 -2.03 -2.66 -8.66
N ARG A 13 -1.54 -3.73 -9.30
CA ARG A 13 -0.55 -4.64 -8.71
C ARG A 13 0.84 -4.00 -8.62
N GLU A 14 1.24 -3.23 -9.62
CA GLU A 14 2.48 -2.45 -9.62
C GLU A 14 2.45 -1.43 -8.47
N ALA A 15 1.38 -0.63 -8.37
CA ALA A 15 1.21 0.33 -7.28
C ALA A 15 1.19 -0.35 -5.90
N ARG A 16 0.56 -1.53 -5.77
CA ARG A 16 0.66 -2.34 -4.54
C ARG A 16 2.12 -2.69 -4.23
N SER A 17 2.89 -3.13 -5.23
CA SER A 17 4.28 -3.57 -5.06
C SER A 17 5.20 -2.43 -4.57
N GLU A 18 5.00 -1.21 -5.08
CA GLU A 18 5.73 0.00 -4.67
C GLU A 18 5.43 0.43 -3.22
N LEU A 19 4.23 0.09 -2.75
CA LEU A 19 3.78 0.37 -1.38
C LEU A 19 4.20 -0.71 -0.39
N THR A 20 4.40 -1.95 -0.83
CA THR A 20 4.88 -3.03 0.05
C THR A 20 6.34 -2.82 0.44
N PRO A 21 6.67 -2.95 1.74
CA PRO A 21 7.91 -2.43 2.30
C PRO A 21 9.09 -3.40 2.17
N ASP A 22 9.20 -4.16 1.08
CA ASP A 22 10.36 -5.03 0.82
C ASP A 22 11.62 -4.16 0.65
N GLY A 23 12.25 -3.81 1.77
CA GLY A 23 13.47 -3.01 1.82
C GLY A 23 13.34 -1.57 2.32
N ARG A 24 12.21 -1.14 2.92
CA ARG A 24 12.18 0.15 3.65
C ARG A 24 12.92 0.02 4.99
N GLY A 25 14.24 0.11 4.86
CA GLY A 25 15.31 0.29 5.83
C GLY A 25 14.93 0.22 7.30
N THR A 26 15.60 -0.69 8.00
CA THR A 26 15.83 -0.71 9.44
C THR A 26 15.85 0.72 9.98
N ASP A 27 14.89 1.07 10.85
CA ASP A 27 14.81 2.40 11.41
C ASP A 27 16.12 2.73 12.11
N PRO A 28 16.89 3.73 11.65
CA PRO A 28 18.07 4.17 12.37
C PRO A 28 17.58 4.89 13.63
N LYS A 29 17.43 4.15 14.73
CA LYS A 29 17.19 4.73 16.04
C LYS A 29 18.34 5.68 16.35
N VAL A 30 18.02 6.95 16.51
CA VAL A 30 19.00 7.92 16.99
C VAL A 30 19.23 7.61 18.47
N THR A 31 20.37 6.99 18.79
CA THR A 31 20.72 6.68 20.17
C THR A 31 21.16 7.97 20.86
N ALA A 32 20.29 8.50 21.71
CA ALA A 32 20.48 9.79 22.39
C ALA A 32 21.80 9.88 23.19
N GLY A 33 22.37 8.74 23.62
CA GLY A 33 23.65 8.67 24.33
C GLY A 33 24.87 9.22 23.55
N ARG A 34 24.74 9.49 22.25
CA ARG A 34 25.81 10.15 21.46
C ARG A 34 25.84 11.68 21.61
N PHE A 35 24.79 12.29 22.15
CA PHE A 35 24.76 13.74 22.36
C PHE A 35 25.24 14.06 23.78
N GLY A 36 26.45 14.62 23.88
CA GLY A 36 27.18 14.85 25.14
C GLY A 36 26.57 15.86 26.13
N GLY A 37 25.27 16.15 26.06
CA GLY A 37 24.58 17.06 26.99
C GLY A 37 23.11 16.71 27.19
N GLY A 38 22.63 16.79 28.45
CA GLY A 38 21.27 16.39 28.83
C GLY A 38 20.14 17.10 28.07
N ARG A 39 20.36 18.35 27.63
CA ARG A 39 19.40 19.10 26.79
C ARG A 39 19.26 18.51 25.39
N ALA A 40 20.36 17.99 24.83
CA ALA A 40 20.33 17.36 23.51
C ALA A 40 19.63 16.00 23.58
N VAL A 41 19.90 15.22 24.64
CA VAL A 41 19.19 13.97 24.95
C VAL A 41 17.68 14.20 25.05
N SER A 42 17.24 15.15 25.89
CA SER A 42 15.80 15.38 26.08
C SER A 42 15.10 15.91 24.82
N THR A 43 15.83 16.60 23.94
CA THR A 43 15.28 17.09 22.67
C THR A 43 15.08 15.93 21.69
N VAL A 44 16.03 15.00 21.62
CA VAL A 44 15.93 13.78 20.80
C VAL A 44 14.82 12.88 21.33
N ASP A 45 14.73 12.66 22.64
CA ASP A 45 13.65 11.85 23.24
C ASP A 45 12.27 12.45 22.95
N ARG A 46 12.16 13.79 23.01
CA ARG A 46 10.92 14.49 22.64
C ARG A 46 10.62 14.37 21.15
N PHE A 47 11.63 14.39 20.28
CA PHE A 47 11.45 14.15 18.85
C PHE A 47 10.92 12.74 18.58
N GLU A 48 11.61 11.73 19.12
CA GLU A 48 11.27 10.32 18.94
C GLU A 48 9.87 9.99 19.46
N SER A 49 9.43 10.66 20.54
CA SER A 49 8.10 10.41 21.13
C SER A 49 6.93 10.79 20.21
N TYR A 50 7.10 11.74 19.29
CA TYR A 50 6.08 12.05 18.28
C TYR A 50 6.41 11.49 16.89
N TRP A 51 7.69 11.34 16.55
CA TRP A 51 8.12 10.83 15.25
C TRP A 51 7.76 9.36 15.07
N GLY A 52 8.04 8.50 16.06
CA GLY A 52 7.75 7.07 16.01
C GLY A 52 6.26 6.78 15.75
N PRO A 53 5.32 7.33 16.54
CA PRO A 53 3.89 7.16 16.31
C PRO A 53 3.41 7.70 14.96
N GLY A 54 3.91 8.88 14.55
CA GLY A 54 3.56 9.48 13.26
C GLY A 54 3.97 8.60 12.08
N ARG A 55 5.21 8.11 12.09
CA ARG A 55 5.73 7.18 11.08
C ARG A 55 4.96 5.86 11.08
N SER A 56 4.67 5.29 12.25
CA SER A 56 3.88 4.06 12.37
C SER A 56 2.51 4.21 11.72
N THR A 57 1.84 5.34 11.96
CA THR A 57 0.53 5.66 11.36
C THR A 57 0.60 5.70 9.83
N VAL A 58 1.64 6.35 9.29
CA VAL A 58 1.86 6.39 7.83
C VAL A 58 2.12 4.98 7.28
N SER A 59 2.96 4.18 7.93
CA SER A 59 3.24 2.80 7.49
C SER A 59 1.97 1.95 7.44
N VAL A 60 1.16 1.98 8.51
CA VAL A 60 -0.12 1.26 8.58
C VAL A 60 -1.08 1.72 7.47
N GLY A 61 -1.12 3.03 7.18
CA GLY A 61 -1.92 3.57 6.08
C GLY A 61 -1.47 3.08 4.71
N LEU A 62 -0.16 3.04 4.45
CA LEU A 62 0.38 2.52 3.19
C LEU A 62 0.13 1.01 3.03
N ASP A 63 0.27 0.24 4.11
CA ASP A 63 -0.05 -1.19 4.12
C ASP A 63 -1.55 -1.44 3.84
N ALA A 64 -2.42 -0.64 4.45
CA ALA A 64 -3.87 -0.70 4.20
C ALA A 64 -4.19 -0.37 2.73
N LEU A 65 -3.56 0.66 2.16
CA LEU A 65 -3.72 1.02 0.76
C LEU A 65 -3.23 -0.09 -0.17
N ALA A 66 -2.06 -0.68 0.11
CA ALA A 66 -1.52 -1.80 -0.67
C ALA A 66 -2.49 -3.00 -0.69
N ARG A 67 -3.14 -3.32 0.44
CA ARG A 67 -4.16 -4.37 0.52
C ARG A 67 -5.41 -4.02 -0.28
N LEU A 68 -5.88 -2.77 -0.21
CA LEU A 68 -7.03 -2.30 -0.97
C LEU A 68 -6.78 -2.36 -2.48
N LEU A 69 -5.59 -1.98 -2.94
CA LEU A 69 -5.20 -2.08 -4.36
C LEU A 69 -5.20 -3.53 -4.85
N GLY A 70 -4.66 -4.46 -4.04
CA GLY A 70 -4.73 -5.89 -4.35
C GLY A 70 -6.16 -6.40 -4.45
N SER A 71 -7.00 -6.08 -3.46
CA SER A 71 -8.41 -6.47 -3.47
C SER A 71 -9.18 -5.87 -4.65
N ALA A 72 -8.88 -4.64 -5.05
CA ALA A 72 -9.51 -4.01 -6.22
C ALA A 72 -9.13 -4.74 -7.51
N ALA A 73 -7.85 -5.09 -7.68
CA ALA A 73 -7.38 -5.88 -8.82
C ALA A 73 -8.12 -7.23 -8.91
N ASP A 74 -8.25 -7.94 -7.79
CA ASP A 74 -8.93 -9.24 -7.76
C ASP A 74 -10.43 -9.13 -8.13
N VAL A 75 -11.10 -8.05 -7.69
CA VAL A 75 -12.50 -7.80 -8.03
C VAL A 75 -12.68 -7.49 -9.52
N PHE A 76 -11.80 -6.68 -10.11
CA PHE A 76 -11.88 -6.36 -11.54
C PHE A 76 -11.57 -7.59 -12.40
N GLU A 77 -10.55 -8.39 -12.06
CA GLU A 77 -10.27 -9.63 -12.78
C GLU A 77 -11.42 -10.65 -12.69
N GLY A 78 -12.05 -10.76 -11.51
CA GLY A 78 -13.21 -11.63 -11.34
C GLY A 78 -14.41 -11.19 -12.19
N ARG A 79 -14.61 -9.87 -12.33
CA ARG A 79 -15.65 -9.31 -13.21
C ARG A 79 -15.34 -9.55 -14.67
N ASP A 80 -14.11 -9.31 -15.11
CA ASP A 80 -13.69 -9.51 -16.50
C ASP A 80 -13.81 -10.99 -16.90
N ALA A 81 -13.49 -11.92 -16.00
CA ALA A 81 -13.69 -13.36 -16.23
C ALA A 81 -15.18 -13.72 -16.37
N ALA A 82 -16.05 -13.17 -15.51
CA ALA A 82 -17.49 -13.41 -15.58
C ALA A 82 -18.12 -12.84 -16.86
N ASP A 83 -17.69 -11.64 -17.28
CA ASP A 83 -18.13 -11.04 -18.53
C ASP A 83 -17.66 -11.86 -19.74
N ALA A 84 -16.41 -12.36 -19.73
CA ALA A 84 -15.89 -13.24 -20.78
C ALA A 84 -16.66 -14.57 -20.89
N ASP A 85 -17.01 -15.19 -19.77
CA ASP A 85 -17.82 -16.42 -19.73
C ASP A 85 -19.23 -16.19 -20.28
N ALA A 86 -19.87 -15.08 -19.93
CA ALA A 86 -21.18 -14.71 -20.45
C ALA A 86 -21.16 -14.54 -21.98
N PHE A 87 -20.16 -13.83 -22.51
CA PHE A 87 -19.98 -13.69 -23.96
C PHE A 87 -19.71 -15.04 -24.66
N ALA A 88 -18.93 -15.94 -24.04
CA ALA A 88 -18.65 -17.25 -24.61
C ALA A 88 -19.88 -18.16 -24.69
N VAL A 89 -20.80 -18.05 -23.72
CA VAL A 89 -22.09 -18.76 -23.72
C VAL A 89 -22.99 -18.23 -24.84
N ASP A 90 -23.09 -16.92 -25.01
CA ASP A 90 -23.90 -16.31 -26.06
C ASP A 90 -23.41 -16.69 -27.46
N VAL A 91 -22.09 -16.72 -27.70
CA VAL A 91 -21.51 -17.12 -29.00
C VAL A 91 -21.76 -18.59 -29.34
N ARG A 92 -21.88 -19.48 -28.35
CA ARG A 92 -22.18 -20.91 -28.56
C ARG A 92 -23.66 -21.21 -28.82
N ALA A 93 -24.55 -20.28 -28.49
CA ALA A 93 -25.99 -20.43 -28.69
C ALA A 93 -26.46 -20.02 -30.11
N PHE A 94 -25.55 -19.44 -30.92
CA PHE A 94 -25.73 -19.16 -32.35
C PHE A 94 -25.06 -20.22 -33.22
#